data_AF-A0A968B137-F1
#
_entry.id   AF-A0A968B137-F1
#
_cell.length_a   1.000
_cell.length_b   1.000
_cell.length_c   1.000
_cell.angle_alpha   90.00
_cell.angle_beta   90.00
_cell.angle_gamma   90.00
#
_symmetry.space_group_name_H-M   'P 1'
#
loop_
_entity.id
_entity.type
_entity.pdbx_description
1 polymer ?
#
loop_
_entity_poly.entity_id
_entity_poly.type
_entity_poly.pdbx_seq_one_letter_code
_entity_poly.pdbx_strand_id
1 'polypeptide(L)'
;YAARDKRIVLLQNKNNIGLAKSLNKGLAIARGEYIARQDADDISLSVRFASQVEYLDKNIEIGVLGTEVELIDDCGQPMLDFNPPFLPTTAGMVRWTLFFRC
;
A
#
# COMPACT_ATOMS: atom_id res chain seq x y z
N TYR A 1 -7.98 -12.80 14.15
CA TYR A 1 -8.77 -11.66 13.66
C TYR A 1 -9.81 -12.05 12.62
N ALA A 2 -9.46 -12.70 11.49
CA ALA A 2 -10.41 -13.04 10.43
C ALA A 2 -11.65 -13.85 10.88
N ALA A 3 -11.50 -14.80 11.80
CA ALA A 3 -12.63 -15.56 12.35
C ALA A 3 -13.63 -14.73 13.17
N ARG A 4 -13.28 -13.50 13.55
CA ARG A 4 -14.09 -12.62 14.43
C ARG A 4 -14.55 -11.34 13.73
N ASP A 5 -13.89 -10.92 12.65
CA ASP A 5 -14.22 -9.71 11.90
C ASP A 5 -14.63 -10.06 10.47
N LYS A 6 -15.92 -9.85 10.16
CA LYS A 6 -16.51 -10.16 8.85
C LYS A 6 -15.96 -9.30 7.70
N ARG A 7 -15.28 -8.20 8.01
CA ARG A 7 -14.62 -7.34 7.00
C ARG A 7 -13.34 -7.98 6.46
N ILE A 8 -12.74 -8.92 7.19
CA ILE A 8 -11.48 -9.57 6.82
C ILE A 8 -11.80 -10.88 6.06
N VAL A 9 -11.34 -10.96 4.82
CA VAL A 9 -11.39 -12.20 4.02
C VAL A 9 -9.98 -12.79 3.95
N LEU A 10 -9.76 -13.92 4.62
CA LEU A 10 -8.47 -14.62 4.59
C LEU A 10 -8.42 -15.56 3.39
N LEU A 11 -7.48 -15.29 2.47
CA LEU A 11 -7.15 -16.21 1.38
C LEU A 11 -5.87 -16.98 1.70
N GLN A 12 -6.00 -18.29 1.91
CA GLN A 12 -4.86 -19.16 2.16
C GLN A 12 -4.48 -19.92 0.89
N ASN A 13 -3.20 -19.83 0.50
CA ASN A 13 -2.65 -20.64 -0.59
C ASN A 13 -2.25 -22.02 -0.07
N LYS A 14 -2.44 -23.07 -0.89
CA LYS A 14 -2.00 -24.44 -0.55
C LYS A 14 -0.47 -24.57 -0.48
N ASN A 15 0.23 -23.78 -1.28
CA ASN A 15 1.69 -23.70 -1.36
C ASN A 15 2.10 -22.24 -1.57
N ASN A 16 3.39 -21.92 -1.38
CA ASN A 16 3.92 -20.61 -1.74
C ASN A 16 3.84 -20.44 -3.27
N ILE A 17 3.15 -19.40 -3.73
CA ILE A 17 2.99 -19.04 -5.15
C ILE A 17 3.68 -17.72 -5.50
N GLY A 18 4.40 -17.12 -4.57
CA GLY A 18 5.01 -15.80 -4.69
C GLY A 18 4.06 -14.63 -4.47
N LEU A 19 4.63 -13.43 -4.32
CA LEU A 19 3.92 -12.20 -3.95
C LEU A 19 2.90 -11.79 -5.02
N ALA A 20 3.33 -11.61 -6.27
CA ALA A 20 2.47 -11.11 -7.34
C ALA A 20 1.23 -11.99 -7.57
N LYS A 21 1.38 -13.32 -7.57
CA LYS A 21 0.24 -14.24 -7.73
C LYS A 21 -0.70 -14.20 -6.52
N SER A 22 -0.15 -14.02 -5.32
CA SER A 22 -0.96 -13.88 -4.10
C SER A 22 -1.74 -12.57 -4.08
N LEU A 23 -1.11 -11.45 -4.47
CA LEU A 23 -1.75 -10.14 -4.61
C LEU A 23 -2.87 -10.19 -5.67
N ASN A 24 -2.63 -10.80 -6.84
CA ASN A 24 -3.65 -10.93 -7.88
C ASN A 24 -4.87 -11.74 -7.43
N LYS A 25 -4.69 -12.77 -6.59
CA LYS A 25 -5.83 -13.49 -5.97
C LYS A 25 -6.65 -12.60 -5.04
N GLY A 26 -5.98 -11.77 -4.24
CA GLY A 26 -6.65 -10.78 -3.39
C GLY A 26 -7.41 -9.74 -4.20
N LEU A 27 -6.78 -9.21 -5.25
CA LEU A 27 -7.37 -8.24 -6.17
C LEU A 27 -8.64 -8.79 -6.85
N ALA A 28 -8.60 -10.05 -7.30
CA ALA A 28 -9.73 -10.68 -7.99
C ALA A 28 -11.01 -10.81 -7.14
N ILE A 29 -10.91 -10.77 -5.81
CA ILE A 29 -12.05 -10.84 -4.89
C ILE A 29 -12.35 -9.52 -4.20
N ALA A 30 -11.51 -8.50 -4.38
CA ALA A 30 -11.70 -7.20 -3.77
C ALA A 30 -12.98 -6.56 -4.31
N ARG A 31 -13.71 -5.85 -3.43
CA ARG A 31 -15.02 -5.25 -3.75
C ARG A 31 -15.06 -3.75 -3.52
N GLY A 32 -13.95 -3.17 -3.08
CA GLY A 32 -13.84 -1.73 -2.88
C GLY A 32 -13.70 -1.01 -4.22
N GLU A 33 -14.17 0.23 -4.28
CA GLU A 33 -13.89 1.15 -5.39
C GLU A 33 -12.39 1.45 -5.50
N TYR A 34 -11.75 1.62 -4.34
CA TYR A 34 -10.31 1.79 -4.21
C TYR A 34 -9.62 0.50 -3.79
N ILE A 35 -8.44 0.26 -4.37
CA ILE A 35 -7.52 -0.79 -3.96
C ILE A 35 -6.33 -0.16 -3.27
N ALA A 36 -6.12 -0.52 -2.00
CA ALA A 36 -4.91 -0.14 -1.27
C ALA A 36 -4.08 -1.39 -0.95
N ARG A 37 -2.81 -1.37 -1.40
CA ARG A 37 -1.81 -2.37 -1.01
C ARG A 37 -1.09 -1.90 0.25
N GLN A 38 -0.82 -2.84 1.16
CA GLN A 38 0.03 -2.63 2.33
C GLN A 38 0.79 -3.93 2.61
N ASP A 39 2.07 -3.84 2.95
CA ASP A 39 2.87 -5.01 3.29
C ASP A 39 2.55 -5.48 4.73
N ALA A 40 2.80 -6.74 5.04
CA ALA A 40 2.27 -7.39 6.25
C ALA A 40 3.00 -6.99 7.54
N ASP A 41 4.17 -6.39 7.39
CA ASP A 41 5.06 -5.84 8.40
C ASP A 41 4.90 -4.32 8.60
N ASP A 42 4.08 -3.66 7.78
CA ASP A 42 3.82 -2.22 7.90
C ASP A 42 2.60 -1.89 8.77
N ILE A 43 2.63 -0.70 9.39
CA ILE A 43 1.50 -0.11 10.12
C ILE A 43 1.03 1.16 9.40
N SER A 44 -0.29 1.29 9.23
CA SER A 44 -0.88 2.53 8.71
C SER A 44 -1.18 3.52 9.83
N LEU A 45 -0.91 4.80 9.57
CA LEU A 45 -1.55 5.88 10.32
C LEU A 45 -3.07 5.78 10.18
N SER A 46 -3.79 6.06 11.28
CA SER A 46 -5.25 5.90 11.36
C SER A 46 -6.02 6.73 10.32
N VAL A 47 -5.43 7.82 9.84
CA VAL A 47 -6.01 8.74 8.86
C VAL A 47 -5.67 8.42 7.40
N ARG A 48 -4.72 7.50 7.13
CA ARG A 48 -4.15 7.28 5.79
C ARG A 48 -5.23 7.13 4.71
N PHE A 49 -6.15 6.18 4.91
CA PHE A 49 -7.19 5.89 3.92
C PHE A 49 -8.17 7.04 3.73
N ALA A 50 -8.59 7.71 4.80
CA ALA A 50 -9.51 8.83 4.69
C ALA A 50 -8.90 9.97 3.87
N SER A 51 -7.64 10.33 4.13
CA SER A 51 -6.92 11.36 3.38
C SER A 51 -6.70 10.98 1.92
N GLN A 52 -6.34 9.72 1.63
CA GLN A 52 -6.11 9.27 0.26
C GLN A 52 -7.40 9.23 -0.57
N VAL A 53 -8.50 8.73 0.01
CA VAL A 53 -9.81 8.70 -0.66
C VAL A 53 -10.29 10.11 -0.95
N GLU A 54 -10.23 11.03 0.03
CA GLU A 54 -10.63 12.43 -0.17
C GLU A 54 -9.82 13.10 -1.29
N TYR A 55 -8.53 12.80 -1.41
CA TYR A 55 -7.70 13.33 -2.48
C TYR A 55 -8.08 12.75 -3.84
N LEU A 56 -8.27 11.43 -3.95
CA LEU A 56 -8.64 10.77 -5.20
C LEU A 56 -10.04 11.21 -5.69
N ASP A 57 -11.00 11.33 -4.79
CA ASP A 57 -12.36 11.79 -5.12
C ASP A 57 -12.36 13.22 -5.71
N LYS A 58 -11.42 14.07 -5.28
CA LYS A 58 -11.27 15.45 -5.76
C LYS A 58 -10.45 15.58 -7.05
N ASN A 59 -9.65 14.58 -7.39
CA ASN A 59 -8.70 14.60 -8.51
C ASN A 59 -8.86 13.34 -9.37
N ILE A 60 -9.98 13.26 -10.08
CA ILE A 60 -10.43 12.07 -10.82
C ILE A 60 -9.50 11.63 -11.95
N GLU A 61 -8.55 12.48 -12.35
CA GLU A 61 -7.52 12.18 -13.34
C GLU A 61 -6.37 11.34 -12.78
N ILE A 62 -6.26 11.23 -11.44
CA ILE A 62 -5.19 10.50 -10.76
C ILE A 62 -5.57 9.02 -10.65
N GLY A 63 -4.85 8.17 -11.38
CA GLY A 63 -5.06 6.72 -11.35
C GLY A 63 -4.39 5.98 -10.18
N VAL A 64 -3.36 6.56 -9.56
CA VAL A 64 -2.60 5.96 -8.44
C VAL A 64 -2.09 7.06 -7.51
N LEU A 65 -2.20 6.86 -6.20
CA LEU A 65 -1.71 7.76 -5.16
C LEU A 65 -0.85 6.98 -4.15
N GLY A 66 0.27 7.56 -3.73
CA GLY A 66 1.11 7.08 -2.64
C GLY A 66 1.34 8.19 -1.61
N THR A 67 1.83 7.83 -0.43
CA THR A 67 2.25 8.78 0.62
C THR A 67 3.72 8.57 0.93
N GLU A 68 4.29 9.52 1.67
CA GLU A 68 5.52 9.28 2.40
C GLU A 68 5.31 8.21 3.49
N VAL A 69 6.41 7.68 4.01
CA VAL A 69 6.45 6.67 5.07
C VAL A 69 7.38 7.13 6.19
N GLU A 70 7.02 6.79 7.42
CA GLU A 70 7.91 6.90 8.57
C GLU A 70 8.59 5.55 8.76
N LEU A 71 9.93 5.53 8.78
CA LEU A 71 10.66 4.31 9.09
C LEU A 71 10.59 4.04 10.59
N ILE A 72 10.29 2.79 10.94
CA ILE A 72 10.26 2.30 12.31
C ILE A 72 11.14 1.07 12.44
N ASP A 73 11.70 0.86 13.63
CA ASP A 73 12.41 -0.37 13.97
C ASP A 73 11.45 -1.54 14.30
N ASP A 74 11.99 -2.72 14.60
CA ASP A 74 11.21 -3.91 14.99
C ASP A 74 10.41 -3.73 16.29
N CYS A 75 10.69 -2.68 17.07
CA CYS A 75 9.97 -2.29 18.27
C CYS A 75 8.91 -1.20 17.99
N GLY A 76 8.76 -0.79 16.73
CA GLY A 76 7.86 0.27 16.29
C GLY A 76 8.32 1.68 16.63
N GLN A 77 9.60 1.89 16.96
CA GLN A 77 10.14 3.21 17.26
C GLN A 77 10.61 3.92 15.99
N PRO A 78 10.32 5.23 15.82
CA PRO A 78 10.78 6.00 14.66
C PRO A 78 12.30 6.02 14.52
N MET A 79 12.78 5.82 13.30
CA MET A 79 14.19 5.97 12.95
C MET A 79 14.48 7.42 12.57
N LEU A 80 15.36 8.09 13.32
CA LEU A 80 15.59 9.54 13.23
C LEU A 80 16.43 9.99 12.01
N ASP A 81 17.18 9.08 11.39
CA ASP A 81 18.11 9.39 10.29
C ASP A 81 17.55 9.04 8.91
N PHE A 82 16.25 9.27 8.69
CA PHE A 82 15.65 9.08 7.37
C PHE A 82 15.62 10.40 6.58
N ASN A 83 16.38 10.44 5.50
CA ASN A 83 16.20 11.47 4.47
C ASN A 83 15.20 10.94 3.45
N PRO A 84 13.99 11.51 3.36
CA PRO A 84 12.95 10.93 2.53
C PRO A 84 13.36 10.95 1.06
N PRO A 85 13.16 9.84 0.34
CA PRO A 85 13.50 9.78 -1.06
C PRO A 85 12.64 10.76 -1.85
N PHE A 86 13.19 11.25 -2.96
CA PHE A 86 12.43 11.99 -3.95
C PHE A 86 11.16 11.22 -4.36
N LEU A 87 9.98 11.81 -4.12
CA LEU A 87 8.69 11.22 -4.46
C LEU A 87 8.26 11.66 -5.87
N PRO A 88 8.23 10.75 -6.86
CA PRO A 88 7.84 11.09 -8.22
C PRO A 88 6.33 11.37 -8.30
N THR A 89 5.95 12.50 -8.90
CA THR A 89 4.55 12.91 -9.06
C THR A 89 4.01 12.76 -10.48
N THR A 90 4.85 12.45 -11.47
CA THR A 90 4.43 12.22 -12.86
C THR A 90 4.57 10.76 -13.24
N ALA A 91 3.72 10.28 -14.16
CA ALA A 91 3.76 8.90 -14.64
C ALA A 91 5.15 8.50 -15.19
N GLY A 92 5.83 9.42 -15.90
CA GLY A 92 7.17 9.17 -16.43
C GLY A 92 8.21 8.98 -15.32
N MET A 93 8.14 9.80 -14.27
CA MET A 93 9.06 9.71 -13.13
C MET A 93 8.78 8.48 -12.27
N VAL A 94 7.51 8.13 -12.05
CA VAL A 94 7.13 6.90 -11.34
C VAL A 94 7.74 5.69 -12.05
N ARG A 95 7.56 5.59 -13.39
CA ARG A 95 8.16 4.50 -14.18
C ARG A 95 9.68 4.48 -14.07
N TRP A 96 10.33 5.64 -14.22
CA TRP A 96 11.79 5.74 -14.14
C TRP A 96 12.31 5.28 -12.76
N THR A 97 11.73 5.78 -11.68
CA THR A 97 12.11 5.42 -10.31
C THR A 97 11.92 3.93 -10.07
N LEU A 98 10.83 3.32 -10.53
CA LEU A 98 10.58 1.88 -10.37
C LEU A 98 11.63 0.99 -11.08
N PHE A 99 12.18 1.42 -12.22
CA PHE A 99 13.18 0.64 -12.94
C PHE A 99 14.61 0.80 -12.41
N PHE A 100 14.93 1.96 -11.82
CA PHE A 100 16.32 2.35 -11.55
C PHE A 100 16.63 2.72 -10.09
N ARG A 101 15.63 2.79 -9.20
CA ARG A 101 15.79 3.22 -7.81
C ARG A 101 15.08 2.34 -6.78
N CYS A 102 14.49 1.22 -7.21
CA CYS A 102 13.97 0.19 -6.30
C CYS A 102 15.08 -0.73 -5.80
#